data_AF-A0A925QHG6-F1
#
_entry.id   AF-A0A925QHG6-F1
#
_cell.length_a   1.000
_cell.length_b   1.000
_cell.length_c   1.000
_cell.angle_alpha   90.00
_cell.angle_beta   90.00
_cell.angle_gamma   90.00
#
_symmetry.space_group_name_H-M   'P 1'
#
loop_
_entity.id
_entity.type
_entity.pdbx_description
1 polymer ?
#
loop_
_entity_poly.entity_id
_entity_poly.type
_entity_poly.pdbx_seq_one_letter_code
_entity_poly.pdbx_strand_id
1 'polypeptide(L)' 'MENNNGKHEPKNCPRCSRSFECKPGDIGNCQCHGLQFAAATKEYIAKKYEDCLCRQCLLELNNQQILFKEKFGASPH' A
#
# COMPACT_ATOMS: atom_id res chain seq x y z
N MET A 1 8.10 -20.96 31.36
CA MET A 1 8.07 -19.52 30.99
C MET A 1 7.91 -19.47 29.48
N GLU A 2 6.69 -19.63 28.97
CA GLU A 2 6.38 -19.45 27.55
C GLU A 2 6.66 -18.00 27.14
N ASN A 3 7.76 -17.77 26.42
CA ASN A 3 7.96 -16.54 25.69
C ASN A 3 7.49 -16.76 24.26
N ASN A 4 6.18 -16.54 24.10
CA ASN A 4 5.44 -16.42 22.85
C ASN A 4 6.00 -15.21 22.08
N ASN A 5 7.15 -15.36 21.42
CA ASN A 5 7.66 -14.34 20.53
C ASN A 5 6.89 -14.47 19.21
N GLY A 6 5.73 -13.83 19.13
CA GLY A 6 5.01 -13.56 17.89
C GLY A 6 5.95 -12.80 16.94
N LYS A 7 6.76 -13.55 16.19
CA LYS A 7 7.56 -13.05 15.07
C LYS A 7 6.54 -12.71 13.98
N HIS A 8 5.90 -11.55 14.10
CA HIS A 8 5.30 -10.93 12.94
C HIS A 8 6.48 -10.60 12.03
N GLU A 9 6.82 -11.52 11.11
CA GLU A 9 7.87 -11.28 10.13
C GLU A 9 7.51 -9.98 9.40
N PRO A 10 8.27 -8.89 9.60
CA PRO A 10 8.00 -7.65 8.90
C PRO A 10 8.26 -7.92 7.42
N LYS A 11 7.25 -7.74 6.58
CA LYS A 11 7.45 -7.86 5.13
C LYS A 11 8.37 -6.74 4.66
N ASN A 12 9.21 -7.05 3.68
CA ASN A 12 10.05 -6.05 3.02
C ASN A 12 9.34 -5.51 1.79
N CYS A 13 9.26 -4.19 1.67
CA CYS A 13 8.65 -3.55 0.51
C CYS A 13 9.55 -3.77 -0.72
N PRO A 14 9.08 -4.37 -1.83
CA PRO A 14 9.91 -4.59 -3.02
C PRO A 14 10.34 -3.30 -3.73
N ARG A 15 9.72 -2.15 -3.38
CA ARG A 15 10.03 -0.84 -3.99
C ARG A 15 11.13 -0.07 -3.27
N CYS A 16 11.14 -0.09 -1.94
CA CYS A 16 12.07 0.70 -1.12
C CYS A 16 12.88 -0.13 -0.14
N SER A 17 12.69 -1.45 -0.14
CA SER A 17 13.33 -2.44 0.75
C SER A 17 13.10 -2.20 2.24
N ARG A 18 12.15 -1.32 2.60
CA ARG A 18 11.83 -0.99 3.98
C ARG A 18 10.95 -2.08 4.60
N SER A 19 11.27 -2.49 5.81
CA SER A 19 10.45 -3.40 6.62
C SER A 19 9.15 -2.71 7.04
N PHE A 20 8.02 -3.40 6.88
CA PHE A 20 6.70 -2.91 7.26
C PHE A 20 5.77 -4.05 7.66
N GLU A 21 4.75 -3.75 8.45
CA GLU A 21 3.68 -4.68 8.73
C GLU A 21 2.66 -4.70 7.58
N CYS A 22 2.68 -5.77 6.78
CA CYS A 22 1.54 -6.18 5.96
C CYS A 22 0.84 -7.34 6.65
N LYS A 23 -0.38 -7.12 7.14
CA LYS A 23 -1.26 -8.18 7.63
C LYS A 23 -2.47 -8.28 6.70
N PRO A 24 -2.36 -9.00 5.57
CA PRO A 24 -3.52 -9.16 4.67
C PRO A 24 -4.67 -9.92 5.35
N GLY A 25 -4.37 -10.81 6.31
CA GLY A 25 -5.38 -11.49 7.13
C GLY A 25 -6.03 -10.60 8.19
N ASP A 26 -5.41 -9.46 8.54
CA ASP A 26 -5.96 -8.48 9.47
C ASP A 26 -5.80 -7.09 8.85
N ILE A 27 -6.58 -6.86 7.79
CA ILE A 27 -6.50 -5.63 7.01
C ILE A 27 -6.66 -4.39 7.90
N GLY A 28 -7.41 -4.48 9.01
CA GLY A 28 -7.56 -3.41 9.99
C GLY A 28 -6.24 -2.86 10.52
N ASN A 29 -5.24 -3.73 10.71
CA ASN A 29 -3.90 -3.40 11.18
C ASN A 29 -2.85 -3.27 10.07
N CYS A 30 -3.24 -3.39 8.79
CA CYS A 30 -2.31 -3.20 7.67
C CYS A 30 -1.95 -1.73 7.51
N GLN A 31 -0.68 -1.44 7.21
CA GLN A 31 -0.24 -0.09 6.81
C GLN A 31 -0.92 0.43 5.54
N CYS A 32 -1.48 -0.46 4.73
CA CYS A 32 -2.27 -0.17 3.54
C CYS A 32 -3.72 0.28 3.85
N HIS A 33 -4.20 0.04 5.07
CA HIS A 33 -5.57 0.33 5.48
C HIS A 33 -5.81 1.82 5.70
N GLY A 34 -7.01 2.29 5.36
CA GLY A 34 -7.36 3.70 5.39
C GLY A 34 -6.76 4.54 4.25
N LEU A 35 -6.03 3.93 3.31
CA LEU A 35 -5.53 4.62 2.13
C LEU A 35 -6.55 4.50 0.98
N GLN A 36 -7.01 5.65 0.48
CA GLN A 36 -7.94 5.71 -0.65
C GLN A 36 -7.14 5.82 -1.96
N PHE A 37 -7.12 4.74 -2.74
CA PHE A 37 -6.55 4.74 -4.09
C PHE A 37 -7.67 4.72 -5.13
N ALA A 38 -7.47 5.42 -6.25
CA ALA A 38 -8.31 5.28 -7.43
C ALA A 38 -8.20 3.86 -8.01
N ALA A 39 -9.23 3.41 -8.74
CA ALA A 39 -9.23 2.11 -9.40
C ALA A 39 -7.98 1.92 -10.30
N ALA A 40 -7.68 2.93 -11.13
CA ALA A 40 -6.48 2.94 -11.98
C ALA A 40 -5.18 2.73 -11.19
N THR A 41 -5.04 3.36 -10.01
CA THR A 41 -3.88 3.20 -9.14
C THR A 41 -3.80 1.79 -8.56
N LYS A 42 -4.94 1.22 -8.13
CA LYS A 42 -4.99 -0.16 -7.61
C LYS A 42 -4.60 -1.16 -8.68
N GLU A 43 -5.14 -1.01 -9.89
CA GLU A 43 -4.81 -1.86 -11.04
C GLU A 43 -3.34 -1.72 -11.44
N TYR A 44 -2.81 -0.49 -11.45
CA TYR A 44 -1.39 -0.24 -11.71
C TYR A 44 -0.50 -0.94 -10.68
N ILE A 45 -0.83 -0.81 -9.39
CA ILE A 45 -0.09 -1.47 -8.31
C ILE A 45 -0.17 -2.99 -8.48
N ALA A 46 -1.36 -3.57 -8.66
CA ALA A 46 -1.54 -5.01 -8.83
C ALA A 46 -0.84 -5.57 -10.08
N LYS A 47 -0.74 -4.79 -11.17
CA LYS A 47 0.01 -5.19 -12.37
C LYS A 47 1.53 -5.07 -12.22
N LYS A 48 2.01 -4.10 -11.45
CA LYS A 48 3.44 -3.82 -11.29
C LYS A 48 4.06 -4.56 -10.10
N TYR A 49 3.28 -4.79 -9.07
CA TYR A 49 3.68 -5.36 -7.80
C TYR A 49 2.66 -6.43 -7.40
N GLU A 50 3.10 -7.67 -7.36
CA GLU A 50 2.29 -8.80 -6.90
C GLU A 50 2.28 -8.92 -5.36
N ASP A 51 3.15 -8.17 -4.68
CA ASP A 51 3.27 -8.14 -3.22
C ASP A 51 2.82 -6.80 -2.60
N CYS A 52 2.64 -6.80 -1.28
CA CYS A 52 2.29 -5.61 -0.52
C CYS A 52 3.38 -4.54 -0.65
N LEU A 53 2.97 -3.28 -0.76
CA LEU A 53 3.85 -2.13 -0.64
C LEU A 53 3.67 -1.46 0.74
N CYS A 54 4.73 -0.84 1.24
CA CYS A 54 4.63 -0.06 2.47
C CYS A 54 3.80 1.23 2.27
N ARG A 55 3.26 1.77 3.36
CA ARG A 55 2.43 2.99 3.37
C ARG A 55 3.08 4.17 2.65
N GLN A 56 4.38 4.36 2.82
CA GLN A 56 5.12 5.45 2.18
C GLN A 56 5.07 5.33 0.65
N CYS A 57 5.44 4.16 0.12
CA CYS A 57 5.41 3.90 -1.31
C CYS A 57 4.00 4.00 -1.89
N LEU A 58 3.01 3.47 -1.15
CA LEU A 58 1.62 3.59 -1.51
C LEU A 58 1.16 5.05 -1.58
N LEU A 59 1.48 5.86 -0.56
CA LEU A 59 1.16 7.30 -0.53
C LEU A 59 1.81 8.05 -1.68
N GLU A 60 3.08 7.78 -1.98
CA GLU A 60 3.76 8.38 -3.14
C GLU A 60 3.04 8.04 -4.45
N LEU A 61 2.71 6.76 -4.67
CA LEU A 61 1.98 6.33 -5.87
C LEU A 61 0.61 6.99 -5.96
N ASN A 62 -0.09 7.12 -4.83
CA ASN A 62 -1.37 7.81 -4.78
C ASN A 62 -1.22 9.29 -5.12
N ASN A 63 -0.23 9.96 -4.52
CA ASN A 63 0.02 11.38 -4.72
C ASN A 63 0.37 11.68 -6.19
N GLN A 64 1.20 10.84 -6.82
CA GLN A 64 1.52 10.96 -8.24
C GLN A 64 0.27 10.86 -9.13
N GLN A 65 -0.67 9.95 -8.79
CA GLN A 65 -1.91 9.79 -9.54
C GLN A 65 -2.92 10.92 -9.29
N ILE A 66 -3.00 11.44 -8.06
CA ILE A 66 -3.81 12.62 -7.73
C ILE A 66 -3.36 13.82 -8.55
N LEU A 67 -2.06 14.11 -8.57
CA LEU A 67 -1.48 15.21 -9.35
C LEU A 67 -1.76 15.07 -10.85
N PHE A 68 -1.71 13.84 -11.37
CA PHE A 68 -2.03 13.57 -12.78
C PHE A 68 -3.53 13.79 -13.05
N LYS A 69 -4.40 13.32 -12.15
CA LYS A 69 -5.86 13.42 -12.31
C LYS A 69 -6.37 14.85 -12.15
N GLU A 70 -5.81 15.64 -11.24
CA GLU A 70 -6.16 17.05 -11.04
C GLU A 70 -5.80 17.91 -12.26
N LYS A 71 -4.71 17.56 -12.95
CA LYS A 71 -4.33 18.20 -14.21
C LYS A 71 -5.13 17.76 -15.43
N PHE A 72 -5.73 16.56 -15.42
CA PHE A 72 -6.26 15.94 -16.64
C PHE A 72 -7.72 15.45 -16.58
N GLY A 73 -8.43 15.59 -15.46
CA GLY A 73 -9.88 15.38 -15.45
C GLY A 73 -10.43 14.82 -14.15
N ALA A 74 -11.13 15.66 -13.40
CA ALA A 74 -12.30 15.22 -12.66
C ALA A 74 -13.53 15.50 -13.54
N SER A 75 -14.01 14.47 -14.24
CA SER A 75 -15.43 14.40 -14.60
C SER A 75 -16.13 13.72 -13.42
N PRO A 76 -16.92 14.45 -12.62
CA PRO A 76 -17.69 13.86 -11.53
C PRO A 76 -18.81 13.01 -12.13
N HIS A 77 -19.01 11.82 -11.57
CA HIS A 77 -20.33 11.19 -11.60
C HIS A 77 -21.04 11.56 -10.30
#